data_AF-A0A2G9WVU2-F1
#
_entry.id   AF-A0A2G9WVU2-F1
#
_cell.length_a   1.000
_cell.length_b   1.000
_cell.length_c   1.000
_cell.angle_alpha   90.00
_cell.angle_beta   90.00
_cell.angle_gamma   90.00
#
_symmetry.space_group_name_H-M   'P 1'
#
loop_
_entity.id
_entity.type
_entity.pdbx_description
1 polymer ?
#
loop_
_entity_poly.entity_id
_entity_poly.type
_entity_poly.pdbx_seq_one_letter_code
_entity_poly.pdbx_strand_id
1 'polypeptide(L)'
;MQKKWPNFSTRDLGDSPEDDAEMRRRWEAYDREMKALIATGGVHQDDDGWWVDNATGELIGPDPEIERPLTDAELAKMVPLSEALPELAASIKRARGRPKVASPKEAVTLRLSPETIARFKALGGADWRARMSETLEKAGQRRQ
;
A
#
# COMPACT_ATOMS: atom_id res chain seq x y z
N MET A 1 -11.32 -19.97 28.82
CA MET A 1 -10.10 -20.15 28.00
C MET A 1 -10.48 -19.66 26.62
N GLN A 2 -9.76 -18.69 26.04
CA GLN A 2 -10.08 -18.21 24.68
C GLN A 2 -9.96 -19.38 23.72
N LYS A 3 -11.00 -19.61 22.92
CA LYS A 3 -11.00 -20.67 21.91
C LYS A 3 -9.96 -20.29 20.87
N LYS A 4 -8.96 -21.16 20.65
CA LYS A 4 -7.91 -20.88 19.67
C LYS A 4 -8.42 -21.32 18.31
N TRP A 5 -8.67 -20.36 17.43
CA TRP A 5 -9.09 -20.62 16.06
C TRP A 5 -7.93 -21.17 15.21
N PRO A 6 -8.24 -21.92 14.13
CA PRO A 6 -7.24 -22.36 13.16
C PRO A 6 -6.46 -21.15 12.61
N ASN A 7 -5.17 -21.32 12.35
CA ASN A 7 -4.31 -20.23 11.89
C ASN A 7 -3.33 -20.68 10.82
N PHE A 8 -3.23 -19.90 9.74
CA PHE A 8 -2.25 -20.08 8.68
C PHE A 8 -1.31 -18.86 8.65
N SER A 9 -0.03 -19.09 8.94
CA SER A 9 0.99 -18.04 8.96
C SER A 9 2.25 -18.50 8.25
N THR A 10 2.71 -17.66 7.33
CA THR A 10 3.89 -17.87 6.47
C THR A 10 4.99 -16.84 6.71
N ARG A 11 4.83 -15.95 7.71
CA ARG A 11 5.75 -14.83 7.95
C ARG A 11 7.21 -15.24 8.20
N ASP A 12 7.42 -16.45 8.70
CA ASP A 12 8.73 -17.03 8.99
C ASP A 12 9.35 -17.79 7.81
N LEU A 13 8.59 -18.02 6.73
CA LEU A 13 9.04 -18.78 5.56
C LEU A 13 9.75 -17.86 4.55
N GLY A 14 10.77 -18.41 3.88
CA GLY A 14 11.44 -17.78 2.75
C GLY A 14 10.88 -18.22 1.39
N ASP A 15 11.71 -18.08 0.36
CA ASP A 15 11.37 -18.43 -1.04
C ASP A 15 12.04 -19.75 -1.50
N SER A 16 12.43 -20.62 -0.57
CA SER A 16 13.06 -21.91 -0.92
C SER A 16 12.01 -22.99 -1.26
N PRO A 17 12.36 -24.02 -2.06
CA PRO A 17 11.46 -25.15 -2.31
C PRO A 17 11.03 -25.87 -1.02
N GLU A 18 11.89 -25.88 0.00
CA GLU A 18 11.56 -26.41 1.32
C GLU A 18 10.52 -25.56 2.04
N ASP A 19 10.64 -24.23 1.96
CA ASP A 19 9.66 -23.28 2.48
C ASP A 19 8.30 -23.42 1.78
N ASP A 20 8.28 -23.64 0.46
CA ASP A 20 7.05 -23.88 -0.31
C ASP A 20 6.35 -25.17 0.13
N ALA A 21 7.13 -26.24 0.38
CA ALA A 21 6.59 -27.50 0.87
C ALA A 21 6.01 -27.36 2.29
N GLU A 22 6.67 -26.58 3.15
CA GLU A 22 6.21 -26.29 4.50
C GLU A 22 4.96 -25.40 4.49
N MET A 23 4.92 -24.36 3.64
CA MET A 23 3.75 -23.53 3.41
C MET A 23 2.54 -24.39 3.03
N ARG A 24 2.72 -25.32 2.07
CA ARG A 24 1.66 -26.23 1.64
C ARG A 24 1.18 -27.12 2.78
N ARG A 25 2.09 -27.71 3.58
CA ARG A 25 1.70 -28.51 4.75
C ARG A 25 0.90 -27.72 5.79
N ARG A 26 1.33 -26.48 6.08
CA ARG A 26 0.64 -25.60 7.02
C ARG A 26 -0.75 -25.23 6.51
N TRP A 27 -0.87 -24.93 5.22
CA TRP A 27 -2.15 -24.66 4.59
C TRP A 27 -3.08 -25.88 4.64
N GLU A 28 -2.60 -27.09 4.32
CA GLU A 28 -3.40 -28.33 4.40
C GLU A 28 -3.91 -28.60 5.83
N ALA A 29 -3.11 -28.30 6.84
CA ALA A 29 -3.54 -28.40 8.24
C ALA A 29 -4.63 -27.39 8.56
N TYR A 30 -4.45 -26.13 8.16
CA TYR A 30 -5.43 -25.06 8.32
C TYR A 30 -6.75 -25.36 7.60
N ASP A 31 -6.69 -25.77 6.33
CA ASP A 31 -7.85 -26.14 5.51
C ASP A 31 -8.66 -27.26 6.16
N ARG A 32 -8.00 -28.31 6.65
CA ARG A 32 -8.66 -29.42 7.35
C ARG A 32 -9.35 -28.95 8.63
N GLU A 33 -8.69 -28.12 9.43
CA GLU A 33 -9.24 -27.59 10.67
C GLU A 33 -10.44 -26.67 10.41
N MET A 34 -10.34 -25.78 9.41
CA MET A 34 -11.44 -24.91 8.99
C MET A 34 -12.62 -25.70 8.45
N LYS A 35 -12.39 -26.69 7.57
CA LYS A 35 -13.47 -27.56 7.06
C LYS A 35 -14.18 -28.33 8.17
N ALA A 36 -13.43 -28.83 9.16
CA ALA A 36 -14.03 -29.51 10.31
C ALA A 36 -14.90 -28.55 11.15
N LEU A 37 -14.43 -27.31 11.34
CA LEU A 37 -15.14 -26.27 12.06
C LEU A 37 -16.43 -25.84 11.30
N ILE A 38 -16.35 -25.64 9.99
CA ILE A 38 -17.50 -25.34 9.13
C ILE A 38 -18.52 -26.48 9.15
N ALA A 39 -18.04 -27.74 9.05
CA ALA A 39 -18.90 -28.93 9.07
C ALA A 39 -19.62 -29.14 10.42
N THR A 40 -19.03 -28.67 11.52
CA THR A 40 -19.65 -28.75 12.86
C THR A 40 -20.90 -27.86 12.95
N GLY A 41 -20.99 -26.83 12.10
CA GLY A 41 -22.02 -25.80 12.18
C GLY A 41 -21.77 -24.83 13.34
N GLY A 42 -22.35 -23.64 13.25
CA GLY A 42 -22.15 -22.57 14.24
C GLY A 42 -21.22 -21.44 13.78
N VAL A 43 -20.90 -21.39 12.49
CA VAL A 43 -20.18 -20.28 11.87
C VAL A 43 -20.90 -19.82 10.61
N HIS A 44 -20.69 -18.57 10.22
CA HIS A 44 -21.16 -18.01 8.95
C HIS A 44 -20.04 -17.22 8.28
N GLN A 45 -20.19 -16.98 6.98
CA GLN A 45 -19.31 -16.09 6.23
C GLN A 45 -19.93 -14.69 6.19
N ASP A 46 -19.15 -13.66 6.46
CA ASP A 46 -19.58 -12.27 6.30
C ASP A 46 -19.46 -11.79 4.83
N ASP A 47 -19.81 -10.53 4.58
CA ASP A 47 -19.80 -9.93 3.24
C ASP A 47 -18.39 -9.86 2.61
N ASP A 48 -17.34 -9.90 3.45
CA ASP A 48 -15.94 -9.83 3.04
C ASP A 48 -15.30 -11.21 2.89
N GLY A 49 -16.07 -12.29 3.07
CA GLY A 49 -15.59 -13.66 2.91
C GLY A 49 -14.92 -14.26 4.15
N TRP A 50 -15.02 -13.62 5.32
CA TRP A 50 -14.45 -14.10 6.57
C TRP A 50 -15.40 -15.00 7.32
N TRP A 51 -14.88 -16.07 7.92
CA TRP A 51 -15.63 -16.93 8.81
C TRP A 51 -15.74 -16.31 10.21
N VAL A 52 -16.96 -16.27 10.73
CA VAL A 52 -17.35 -15.66 12.01
C VAL A 52 -18.06 -16.69 12.86
N ASP A 53 -17.73 -16.75 14.16
CA ASP A 53 -18.45 -17.58 15.13
C ASP A 53 -19.85 -17.00 15.43
N ASN A 54 -20.89 -17.82 15.31
CA ASN A 54 -22.28 -17.37 15.50
C ASN A 54 -22.60 -17.05 16.97
N ALA A 55 -21.87 -17.62 17.93
CA ALA A 55 -22.16 -17.45 19.35
C ALA A 55 -21.48 -16.21 19.93
N THR A 56 -20.26 -15.91 19.49
CA THR A 56 -19.45 -14.80 20.02
C THR A 56 -19.33 -13.62 19.06
N GLY A 57 -19.57 -13.83 17.76
CA GLY A 57 -19.27 -12.84 16.72
C GLY A 57 -17.77 -12.65 16.46
N GLU A 58 -16.92 -13.55 16.97
CA GLU A 58 -15.47 -13.47 16.79
C GLU A 58 -15.06 -13.90 15.38
N LEU A 59 -14.10 -13.18 14.80
CA LEU A 59 -13.46 -13.53 13.54
C LEU A 59 -12.57 -14.76 13.73
N ILE A 60 -12.81 -15.78 12.92
CA ILE A 60 -12.10 -17.07 12.96
C ILE A 60 -10.94 -17.04 11.96
N GLY A 61 -11.22 -16.59 10.74
CA GLY A 61 -10.23 -16.51 9.66
C GLY A 61 -10.87 -16.42 8.28
N PRO A 62 -10.08 -16.12 7.23
CA PRO A 62 -10.56 -16.11 5.85
C PRO A 62 -10.96 -17.51 5.39
N ASP A 63 -11.64 -17.61 4.25
CA ASP A 63 -11.86 -18.90 3.60
C ASP A 63 -10.52 -19.57 3.20
N PRO A 64 -10.30 -20.87 3.51
CA PRO A 64 -9.09 -21.57 3.11
C PRO A 64 -8.74 -21.50 1.62
N GLU A 65 -9.73 -21.42 0.73
CA GLU A 65 -9.48 -21.32 -0.71
C GLU A 65 -8.86 -19.98 -1.11
N ILE A 66 -9.11 -18.91 -0.35
CA ILE A 66 -8.49 -17.60 -0.58
C ILE A 66 -6.99 -17.65 -0.27
N GLU A 67 -6.61 -18.41 0.76
CA GLU A 67 -5.23 -18.52 1.26
C GLU A 67 -4.43 -19.67 0.61
N ARG A 68 -5.03 -20.41 -0.32
CA ARG A 68 -4.37 -21.58 -0.95
C ARG A 68 -3.12 -21.16 -1.72
N PRO A 69 -1.94 -21.74 -1.43
CA PRO A 69 -0.76 -21.56 -2.26
C PRO A 69 -1.04 -22.00 -3.70
N LEU A 70 -0.67 -21.15 -4.65
CA LEU A 70 -0.79 -21.47 -6.07
C LEU A 70 0.15 -22.62 -6.42
N THR A 71 -0.30 -23.48 -7.33
CA THR A 71 0.56 -24.48 -7.94
C THR A 71 1.42 -23.88 -9.05
N ASP A 72 2.56 -24.50 -9.35
CA ASP A 72 3.44 -24.06 -10.44
C ASP A 72 2.69 -23.97 -11.78
N ALA A 73 1.75 -24.88 -12.02
CA ALA A 73 0.93 -24.90 -13.23
C ALA A 73 -0.10 -23.76 -13.29
N GLU A 74 -0.56 -23.26 -12.14
CA GLU A 74 -1.42 -22.07 -12.06
C GLU A 74 -0.59 -20.80 -12.22
N LEU A 75 0.59 -20.75 -11.58
CA LEU A 75 1.53 -19.63 -11.69
C LEU A 75 2.02 -19.44 -13.14
N ALA A 76 2.33 -20.55 -13.84
CA ALA A 76 2.76 -20.52 -15.23
C ALA A 76 1.72 -19.97 -16.22
N LYS A 77 0.43 -19.90 -15.81
CA LYS A 77 -0.65 -19.32 -16.62
C LYS A 77 -0.84 -17.82 -16.37
N MET A 78 -0.16 -17.24 -15.37
CA MET A 78 -0.28 -15.82 -15.09
C MET A 78 0.30 -15.01 -16.25
N VAL A 79 -0.41 -13.93 -16.61
CA VAL A 79 0.02 -12.99 -17.64
C VAL A 79 0.28 -11.61 -17.03
N PRO A 80 1.14 -10.78 -17.64
CA PRO A 80 1.36 -9.42 -17.19
C PRO A 80 0.05 -8.60 -17.14
N LEU A 81 -0.03 -7.65 -16.21
CA LEU A 81 -1.19 -6.75 -16.08
C LEU A 81 -1.55 -6.03 -17.40
N SER A 82 -0.56 -5.69 -18.22
CA SER A 82 -0.80 -5.06 -19.53
C SER A 82 -1.52 -5.94 -20.53
N GLU A 83 -1.45 -7.26 -20.37
CA GLU A 83 -2.15 -8.23 -21.21
C GLU A 83 -3.52 -8.57 -20.58
N ALA A 84 -3.57 -8.78 -19.27
CA ALA A 84 -4.82 -9.07 -18.56
C ALA A 84 -5.82 -7.91 -18.58
N LEU A 85 -5.35 -6.67 -18.35
CA LEU A 85 -6.18 -5.47 -18.24
C LEU A 85 -5.53 -4.29 -18.99
N PRO A 86 -5.58 -4.27 -20.33
CA PRO A 86 -4.85 -3.30 -21.15
C PRO A 86 -5.22 -1.84 -20.85
N GLU A 87 -6.52 -1.55 -20.69
CA GLU A 87 -7.03 -0.20 -20.42
C GLU A 87 -6.55 0.36 -19.07
N LEU A 88 -6.58 -0.48 -18.03
CA LEU A 88 -6.09 -0.12 -16.70
C LEU A 88 -4.56 0.09 -16.72
N ALA A 89 -3.84 -0.80 -17.39
CA ALA A 89 -2.39 -0.65 -17.54
C ALA A 89 -2.02 0.65 -18.29
N ALA A 90 -2.80 1.04 -19.30
CA ALA A 90 -2.61 2.29 -20.02
C ALA A 90 -2.93 3.53 -19.17
N SER A 91 -3.98 3.48 -18.35
CA SER A 91 -4.37 4.61 -17.48
C SER A 91 -3.32 4.87 -16.38
N ILE A 92 -2.78 3.82 -15.78
CA ILE A 92 -1.72 3.92 -14.76
C ILE A 92 -0.44 4.51 -15.36
N LYS A 93 -0.04 4.05 -16.56
CA LYS A 93 1.15 4.58 -17.26
C LYS A 93 1.06 6.07 -17.53
N ARG A 94 -0.14 6.61 -17.78
CA ARG A 94 -0.36 8.05 -18.01
C ARG A 94 -0.25 8.90 -16.73
N ALA A 95 -0.44 8.30 -15.56
CA ALA A 95 -0.51 9.01 -14.27
C ALA A 95 0.86 9.23 -13.60
N ARG A 96 1.97 9.24 -14.34
CA ARG A 96 3.29 9.39 -13.71
C ARG A 96 3.61 10.86 -13.43
N GLY A 97 3.44 11.27 -12.16
CA GLY A 97 3.90 12.55 -11.61
C GLY A 97 2.79 13.52 -11.23
N ARG A 98 3.12 14.53 -10.41
CA ARG A 98 2.20 15.65 -10.12
C ARG A 98 1.82 16.32 -11.45
N PRO A 99 0.53 16.62 -11.71
CA PRO A 99 0.12 17.38 -12.88
C PRO A 99 0.99 18.63 -13.05
N LYS A 100 1.48 18.88 -14.27
CA LYS A 100 2.32 20.04 -14.56
C LYS A 100 1.52 21.30 -14.24
N VAL A 101 2.04 22.12 -13.31
CA VAL A 101 1.46 23.44 -13.01
C VAL A 101 1.60 24.33 -14.26
N ALA A 102 0.56 25.08 -14.61
CA ALA A 102 0.53 25.88 -15.84
C ALA A 102 1.66 26.93 -15.93
N SER A 103 2.05 27.50 -14.78
CA SER A 103 3.14 28.47 -14.67
C SER A 103 4.01 28.13 -13.44
N PRO A 104 4.98 27.19 -13.57
CA PRO A 104 5.88 26.87 -12.47
C PRO A 104 6.82 28.04 -12.16
N LYS A 105 7.27 28.15 -10.90
CA LYS A 105 8.33 29.09 -10.55
C LYS A 105 9.63 28.70 -11.27
N GLU A 106 10.30 29.66 -11.87
CA GLU A 106 11.61 29.44 -12.50
C GLU A 106 12.70 29.28 -11.43
N ALA A 107 13.47 28.20 -11.52
CA ALA A 107 14.60 27.96 -10.64
C ALA A 107 15.83 28.72 -11.16
N VAL A 108 16.19 29.81 -10.48
CA VAL A 108 17.37 30.61 -10.81
C VAL A 108 18.43 30.52 -9.71
N THR A 109 19.71 30.54 -10.12
CA THR A 109 20.84 30.61 -9.18
C THR A 109 21.16 32.07 -8.86
N LEU A 110 20.66 32.57 -7.73
CA LEU A 110 20.91 33.93 -7.26
C LEU A 110 21.84 33.92 -6.03
N ARG A 111 22.95 34.65 -6.09
CA ARG A 111 23.84 34.86 -4.94
C ARG A 111 23.35 36.06 -4.13
N LEU A 112 23.11 35.86 -2.84
CA LEU A 112 22.68 36.89 -1.89
C LEU A 112 23.72 37.02 -0.78
N SER A 113 23.79 38.19 -0.15
CA SER A 113 24.64 38.36 1.03
C SER A 113 24.15 37.47 2.19
N PRO A 114 25.06 36.99 3.06
CA PRO A 114 24.68 36.19 4.22
C PRO A 114 23.71 36.93 5.16
N GLU A 115 23.89 38.24 5.32
CA GLU A 115 23.02 39.07 6.18
C GLU A 115 21.59 39.15 5.66
N THR A 116 21.40 39.28 4.34
CA THR A 116 20.06 39.28 3.74
C THR A 116 19.35 37.94 3.98
N ILE A 117 20.06 36.82 3.80
CA ILE A 117 19.50 35.49 4.09
C ILE A 117 19.14 35.35 5.57
N ALA A 118 20.01 35.82 6.48
CA ALA A 118 19.77 35.77 7.91
C ALA A 118 18.52 36.56 8.32
N ARG A 119 18.33 37.77 7.78
CA ARG A 119 17.14 38.61 8.02
C ARG A 119 15.86 37.91 7.59
N PHE A 120 15.82 37.34 6.38
CA PHE A 120 14.63 36.62 5.92
C PHE A 120 14.36 35.36 6.74
N LYS A 121 15.39 34.58 7.09
CA LYS A 121 15.24 33.41 7.97
C LYS A 121 14.66 33.78 9.34
N ALA A 122 15.14 34.87 9.95
CA ALA A 122 14.64 35.35 11.23
C ALA A 122 13.18 35.84 11.14
N LEU A 123 12.82 36.55 10.06
CA LEU A 123 11.47 37.09 9.85
C LEU A 123 10.45 36.02 9.43
N GLY A 124 10.87 35.04 8.63
CA GLY A 124 9.97 34.12 7.94
C GLY A 124 10.02 32.67 8.43
N GLY A 125 10.90 32.32 9.38
CA GLY A 125 10.97 30.98 9.97
C GLY A 125 11.07 29.88 8.90
N ALA A 126 10.15 28.92 8.91
CA ALA A 126 10.07 27.84 7.92
C ALA A 126 9.78 28.33 6.49
N ASP A 127 9.05 29.44 6.34
CA ASP A 127 8.56 29.99 5.07
C ASP A 127 9.36 31.19 4.55
N TRP A 128 10.58 31.39 5.05
CA TRP A 128 11.40 32.55 4.72
C TRP A 128 11.64 32.73 3.21
N ARG A 129 11.73 31.62 2.46
CA ARG A 129 11.88 31.65 1.00
C ARG A 129 10.62 32.17 0.29
N ALA A 130 9.42 31.82 0.78
CA ALA A 130 8.16 32.31 0.23
C ALA A 130 8.00 33.81 0.48
N ARG A 131 8.32 34.29 1.70
CA ARG A 131 8.33 35.72 2.05
C ARG A 131 9.33 36.53 1.21
N MET A 132 10.48 35.95 0.92
CA MET A 132 11.47 36.55 0.02
C MET A 132 10.91 36.67 -1.42
N SER A 133 10.29 35.62 -1.96
CA SER A 133 9.61 35.64 -3.28
C SER A 133 8.61 36.79 -3.37
N GLU A 134 7.69 36.90 -2.39
CA GLU A 134 6.66 37.94 -2.34
C GLU A 134 7.26 39.35 -2.30
N THR A 135 8.36 39.53 -1.54
CA THR A 135 9.05 40.82 -1.45
C THR A 135 9.70 41.21 -2.79
N LEU A 136 10.33 40.26 -3.48
CA LEU A 136 10.93 40.49 -4.80
C LEU A 136 9.87 40.81 -5.85
N GLU A 137 8.72 40.13 -5.82
CA GLU A 137 7.59 40.41 -6.70
C GLU A 137 7.04 41.83 -6.50
N LYS A 138 6.82 42.25 -5.24
CA LYS A 138 6.39 43.62 -4.91
C LYS A 138 7.41 44.68 -5.32
N ALA A 139 8.70 44.40 -5.14
CA ALA A 139 9.77 45.31 -5.54
C ALA A 139 9.81 45.48 -7.06
N GLY A 140 9.62 44.40 -7.83
CA GLY A 140 9.56 44.46 -9.30
C GLY A 140 8.33 45.18 -9.85
N GLN A 141 7.23 45.24 -9.09
CA GLN A 141 6.01 45.97 -9.44
C GLN A 141 6.12 47.48 -9.20
N ARG A 142 6.99 47.91 -8.28
CA ARG A 142 7.32 49.33 -8.10
C ARG A 142 8.30 49.76 -9.20
N ARG A 143 7.78 50.04 -10.39
CA ARG A 143 8.53 50.83 -11.37
C ARG A 143 8.52 52.31 -10.93
N GLN A 144 9.67 52.94 -11.19
CA GLN A 144 10.15 54.27 -10.80
C GLN A 144 9.08 55.36 -10.76
#